data_AF-A0A136JED6-F1
#
_entry.id   AF-A0A136JED6-F1
#
_cell.length_a   1.000
_cell.length_b   1.000
_cell.length_c   1.000
_cell.angle_alpha   90.00
_cell.angle_beta   90.00
_cell.angle_gamma   90.00
#
_symmetry.space_group_name_H-M   'P 1'
#
loop_
_entity.id
_entity.type
_entity.pdbx_description
1 polymer ?
#
loop_
_entity_poly.entity_id
_entity_poly.type
_entity_poly.pdbx_seq_one_letter_code
_entity_poly.pdbx_strand_id
1 'polypeptide(L)'
;MWAYSRSLPQATRPRTSLIINTILKLVSQGYRLLVGKRRKVRYPGYACDIARVEVQWLAYTAFQQVLRRRQAKHADVLSWLDAETRVMGQERKIRHGRVSRV
;
A
#
# COMPACT_ATOMS: atom_id res chain seq x y z
N MET A 1 -9.95 0.25 -8.02
CA MET A 1 -9.31 -0.85 -8.75
C MET A 1 -10.27 -2.03 -9.02
N TRP A 2 -10.94 -2.59 -8.01
CA TRP A 2 -11.93 -3.67 -8.23
C TRP A 2 -13.08 -3.29 -9.18
N ALA A 3 -13.70 -2.12 -9.00
CA ALA A 3 -14.83 -1.70 -9.83
C ALA A 3 -14.45 -1.67 -11.33
N TYR A 4 -13.26 -1.15 -11.63
CA TYR A 4 -12.67 -1.15 -12.96
C TYR A 4 -12.44 -2.56 -13.51
N SER A 5 -11.86 -3.46 -12.71
CA SER A 5 -11.68 -4.86 -13.12
C SER A 5 -13.01 -5.59 -13.34
N ARG A 6 -14.07 -5.21 -12.61
CA ARG A 6 -15.41 -5.80 -12.74
C ARG A 6 -16.10 -5.33 -14.01
N SER A 7 -15.92 -4.06 -14.40
CA SER A 7 -16.51 -3.50 -15.63
C SER A 7 -15.83 -3.99 -16.91
N LEU A 8 -14.69 -4.70 -16.81
CA LEU A 8 -14.00 -5.25 -17.97
C LEU A 8 -14.51 -6.66 -18.34
N PRO A 9 -14.60 -6.96 -19.65
CA PRO A 9 -14.74 -8.33 -20.16
C PRO A 9 -13.71 -9.28 -19.56
N GLN A 10 -14.07 -10.55 -19.39
CA GLN A 10 -13.20 -11.52 -18.71
C GLN A 10 -11.81 -11.66 -19.38
N ALA A 11 -11.75 -11.57 -20.71
CA ALA A 11 -10.50 -11.67 -21.47
C ALA A 11 -9.53 -10.50 -21.23
N THR A 12 -10.04 -9.32 -20.84
CA THR A 12 -9.24 -8.10 -20.65
C THR A 12 -9.03 -7.74 -19.19
N ARG A 13 -9.46 -8.61 -18.26
CA ARG A 13 -9.23 -8.39 -16.84
C ARG A 13 -7.72 -8.34 -16.55
N PRO A 14 -7.29 -7.43 -15.67
CA PRO A 14 -5.88 -7.28 -15.35
C PRO A 14 -5.34 -8.57 -14.72
N ARG A 15 -4.22 -9.05 -15.25
CA ARG A 15 -3.46 -10.17 -14.67
C ARG A 15 -2.94 -9.79 -13.29
N THR A 16 -2.76 -10.77 -12.41
CA THR A 16 -2.21 -10.62 -11.05
C THR A 16 -0.98 -9.71 -11.01
N SER A 17 -0.03 -9.88 -11.94
CA SER A 17 1.19 -9.07 -12.03
C SER A 17 0.92 -7.58 -12.25
N LEU A 18 -0.05 -7.23 -13.10
CA LEU A 18 -0.44 -5.83 -13.35
C LEU A 18 -1.08 -5.22 -12.10
N ILE A 19 -1.87 -6.00 -11.37
CA ILE A 19 -2.49 -5.58 -10.10
C ILE A 19 -1.39 -5.25 -9.08
N ILE A 20 -0.44 -6.17 -8.88
CA ILE A 20 0.69 -5.99 -7.96
C ILE A 20 1.51 -4.75 -8.34
N ASN A 21 1.88 -4.60 -9.61
CA ASN A 21 2.61 -3.42 -10.10
C ASN A 21 1.84 -2.11 -9.88
N THR A 22 0.51 -2.15 -10.04
CA THR A 22 -0.35 -1.00 -9.77
C THR A 22 -0.32 -0.62 -8.29
N ILE A 23 -0.38 -1.60 -7.39
CA ILE A 23 -0.29 -1.38 -5.93
C ILE A 23 1.09 -0.77 -5.59
N LEU A 24 2.18 -1.35 -6.08
CA LEU A 24 3.54 -0.84 -5.86
C LEU A 24 3.74 0.60 -6.35
N LYS A 25 3.19 0.92 -7.54
CA LYS A 25 3.23 2.26 -8.10
C LYS A 25 2.39 3.24 -7.29
N LEU A 26 1.20 2.83 -6.84
CA LEU A 26 0.33 3.65 -5.99
C LEU A 26 1.03 4.01 -4.69
N VAL A 27 1.68 3.05 -4.02
CA VAL A 27 2.44 3.32 -2.80
C VAL A 27 3.57 4.31 -3.06
N SER A 28 4.33 4.10 -4.13
CA SER A 28 5.46 4.97 -4.47
C SER A 28 4.99 6.41 -4.77
N GLN A 29 3.84 6.57 -5.42
CA GLN A 29 3.24 7.90 -5.65
C GLN A 29 2.67 8.50 -4.37
N GLY A 30 1.96 7.71 -3.54
CA GLY A 30 1.44 8.16 -2.26
C GLY A 30 2.53 8.70 -1.34
N TYR A 31 3.67 7.99 -1.27
CA TYR A 31 4.84 8.46 -0.52
C TYR A 31 5.40 9.77 -1.08
N ARG A 32 5.54 9.91 -2.41
CA ARG A 32 5.99 11.17 -3.04
C ARG A 32 5.04 12.33 -2.78
N LEU A 33 3.73 12.09 -2.69
CA LEU A 33 2.74 13.11 -2.34
C LEU A 33 2.81 13.53 -0.86
N LEU A 34 3.20 12.60 0.02
CA LEU A 34 3.39 12.87 1.45
C LEU A 34 4.65 13.69 1.72
N VAL A 35 5.77 13.32 1.08
CA VAL A 35 7.11 13.92 1.30
C VAL A 35 7.39 15.09 0.33
N GLY A 36 6.59 15.24 -0.71
CA GLY A 36 6.84 16.17 -1.82
C GLY A 36 6.93 17.64 -1.41
N LYS A 37 7.81 18.37 -2.11
CA LYS A 37 8.07 19.80 -1.88
C LYS A 37 6.82 20.67 -1.89
N ARG A 38 5.84 20.36 -2.75
CA ARG A 38 4.57 21.09 -2.85
C ARG A 38 3.83 21.18 -1.51
N ARG A 39 3.90 20.13 -0.67
CA ARG A 39 3.27 20.17 0.65
C ARG A 39 3.99 21.10 1.61
N LYS A 40 5.32 21.06 1.61
CA LYS A 40 6.15 21.95 2.44
C LYS A 40 5.95 23.43 2.10
N VAL A 41 5.80 23.74 0.81
CA VAL A 41 5.51 25.11 0.35
C VAL A 41 4.10 25.55 0.75
N ARG A 42 3.12 24.67 0.65
CA ARG A 42 1.72 24.98 0.99
C ARG A 42 1.48 25.11 2.49
N TYR A 43 2.24 24.38 3.32
CA TYR A 43 2.04 24.32 4.76
C TYR A 43 3.37 24.63 5.48
N PRO A 44 3.60 25.89 5.88
CA PRO A 44 4.77 26.28 6.67
C PRO A 44 4.87 25.44 7.95
N GLY A 45 6.07 24.91 8.23
CA GLY A 45 6.30 24.02 9.37
C GLY A 45 5.94 22.55 9.15
N TYR A 46 5.44 22.15 7.98
CA TYR A 46 5.14 20.75 7.69
C TYR A 46 6.41 19.89 7.60
N ALA A 47 6.55 18.97 8.56
CA ALA A 47 7.49 17.87 8.53
C ALA A 47 6.73 16.54 8.36
N CYS A 48 7.12 15.75 7.34
CA CYS A 48 6.56 14.43 7.10
C CYS A 48 7.50 13.38 7.69
N ASP A 49 7.23 12.94 8.92
CA ASP A 49 7.96 11.85 9.57
C ASP A 49 7.28 10.49 9.33
N ILE A 50 6.97 10.23 8.06
CA ILE A 50 6.41 8.95 7.63
C ILE A 50 7.42 8.31 6.69
N ALA A 51 7.84 7.09 7.00
CA ALA A 51 8.71 6.32 6.14
C ALA A 51 7.92 5.58 5.05
N ARG A 52 8.60 5.26 3.95
CA ARG A 52 7.99 4.53 2.83
C ARG A 52 7.37 3.19 3.26
N VAL A 53 8.00 2.48 4.19
CA VAL A 53 7.51 1.19 4.72
C VAL A 53 6.16 1.35 5.44
N GLU A 54 5.93 2.47 6.11
CA GLU A 54 4.65 2.72 6.79
C GLU A 54 3.53 2.98 5.78
N VAL A 55 3.83 3.72 4.71
CA VAL A 55 2.91 3.91 3.59
C VAL A 55 2.62 2.59 2.88
N GLN A 56 3.64 1.73 2.69
CA GLN A 56 3.45 0.38 2.14
C GLN A 56 2.52 -0.45 3.01
N TRP A 57 2.79 -0.51 4.32
CA TRP A 57 1.99 -1.27 5.26
C TRP A 57 0.52 -0.81 5.29
N LEU A 58 0.28 0.50 5.33
CA LEU A 58 -1.07 1.08 5.29
C LEU A 58 -1.80 0.71 3.99
N ALA A 59 -1.13 0.86 2.85
CA ALA A 59 -1.71 0.53 1.57
C ALA A 59 -2.04 -0.97 1.47
N TYR A 60 -1.13 -1.85 1.86
CA TYR A 60 -1.33 -3.30 1.78
C TYR A 60 -2.47 -3.76 2.67
N THR A 61 -2.55 -3.22 3.89
CA THR A 61 -3.65 -3.47 4.83
C THR A 61 -4.99 -3.01 4.23
N ALA A 62 -5.04 -1.82 3.62
CA ALA A 62 -6.25 -1.32 2.96
C ALA A 62 -6.67 -2.22 1.77
N PHE A 63 -5.72 -2.67 0.94
CA PHE A 63 -6.02 -3.60 -0.15
C PHE A 63 -6.52 -4.95 0.37
N GLN A 64 -5.91 -5.51 1.43
CA GLN A 64 -6.40 -6.74 2.07
C GLN A 64 -7.85 -6.59 2.54
N GLN A 65 -8.19 -5.51 3.24
CA GLN A 65 -9.55 -5.27 3.73
C GLN A 65 -10.60 -5.24 2.61
N VAL A 66 -10.25 -4.66 1.46
CA VAL A 66 -11.17 -4.56 0.31
C VAL A 66 -11.24 -5.87 -0.48
N LEU A 67 -10.10 -6.53 -0.71
CA LEU A 67 -9.99 -7.72 -1.56
C LEU A 67 -10.38 -9.02 -0.86
N ARG A 68 -10.22 -9.13 0.47
CA ARG A 68 -10.63 -10.33 1.24
C ARG A 68 -12.11 -10.62 1.10
N ARG A 69 -12.96 -9.59 1.06
CA ARG A 69 -14.40 -9.72 0.81
C ARG A 69 -14.73 -10.26 -0.60
N ARG A 70 -13.72 -10.45 -1.46
CA ARG A 70 -13.83 -10.69 -2.91
C ARG A 70 -12.77 -11.70 -3.39
N GLN A 71 -12.39 -12.64 -2.52
CA GLN A 71 -11.21 -13.50 -2.65
C GLN A 71 -11.16 -14.35 -3.92
N ALA A 72 -12.31 -14.83 -4.44
CA ALA A 72 -12.38 -15.81 -5.53
C ALA A 72 -11.61 -15.42 -6.82
N LYS A 73 -11.32 -14.12 -7.03
CA LYS A 73 -10.56 -13.62 -8.20
C LYS A 73 -9.25 -12.91 -7.85
N HIS A 74 -8.89 -12.89 -6.57
CA HIS A 74 -7.74 -12.14 -6.06
C HIS A 74 -6.89 -12.95 -5.08
N ALA A 75 -7.04 -14.28 -5.05
CA ALA A 75 -6.32 -15.16 -4.12
C ALA A 75 -4.80 -14.97 -4.21
N ASP A 76 -4.23 -14.92 -5.41
CA ASP A 76 -2.79 -14.73 -5.60
C ASP A 76 -2.32 -13.36 -5.10
N VAL A 77 -3.10 -12.31 -5.36
CA VAL A 77 -2.80 -10.95 -4.88
C VAL A 77 -2.88 -10.89 -3.36
N LEU A 78 -3.87 -11.56 -2.75
CA LEU A 78 -4.03 -11.65 -1.31
C LEU A 78 -2.88 -12.42 -0.66
N SER A 79 -2.47 -13.55 -1.24
CA SER A 79 -1.32 -14.33 -0.79
C SER A 79 -0.04 -13.50 -0.80
N TRP A 80 0.22 -12.77 -1.90
CA TRP A 80 1.34 -11.83 -1.98
C TRP A 80 1.25 -10.72 -0.92
N LEU A 81 0.09 -10.09 -0.75
CA LEU A 81 -0.12 -9.05 0.27
C LEU A 81 0.09 -9.57 1.70
N ASP A 82 -0.38 -10.78 2.00
CA ASP A 82 -0.20 -11.42 3.31
C ASP A 82 1.28 -11.71 3.59
N ALA A 83 2.03 -12.17 2.59
CA ALA A 83 3.48 -12.36 2.71
C ALA A 83 4.21 -11.03 3.00
N GLU A 84 3.94 -9.98 2.23
CA GLU A 84 4.64 -8.70 2.43
C GLU A 84 4.25 -8.01 3.73
N THR A 85 2.99 -8.11 4.14
CA THR A 85 2.54 -7.51 5.40
C THR A 85 3.19 -8.20 6.60
N ARG A 86 3.49 -9.50 6.51
CA ARG A 86 4.25 -10.23 7.55
C ARG A 86 5.69 -9.74 7.66
N VAL A 87 6.38 -9.59 6.53
CA VAL A 87 7.76 -9.04 6.49
C VAL A 87 7.79 -7.64 7.10
N MET A 88 6.88 -6.76 6.68
CA MET A 88 6.80 -5.38 7.21
C MET A 88 6.39 -5.32 8.68
N GLY A 89 5.57 -6.28 9.14
CA GLY A 89 5.20 -6.41 10.55
C GLY A 89 6.40 -6.69 11.46
N GLN A 90 7.41 -7.42 10.96
CA GLN A 90 8.67 -7.62 11.66
C GLN A 90 9.50 -6.34 11.73
N GLU A 91 9.58 -5.58 10.62
CA GLU A 91 10.28 -4.28 10.57
C GLU A 91 9.63 -3.19 11.44
N ARG A 92 8.30 -3.17 11.54
CA ARG A 92 7.58 -2.22 12.43
C ARG A 92 7.82 -2.50 13.91
N LYS A 93 7.95 -3.77 14.33
CA LYS A 93 8.30 -4.12 15.72
C LYS A 93 9.66 -3.53 16.12
N ILE A 94 10.61 -3.47 15.20
CA ILE A 94 11.93 -2.83 15.42
C ILE A 94 11.78 -1.31 15.65
N ARG A 95 10.80 -0.67 15.02
CA ARG A 95 10.59 0.79 15.11
C ARG A 95 9.71 1.25 16.27
N HIS A 96 8.67 0.49 16.64
CA HIS A 96 7.87 0.82 17.84
C HIS A 96 8.75 0.91 19.10
N GLY A 97 9.81 0.10 19.18
CA GLY A 97 10.81 0.20 20.25
C GLY A 97 11.63 1.50 20.28
N ARG A 98 11.63 2.32 19.21
CA ARG A 98 12.25 3.66 19.20
C ARG A 98 11.32 4.77 19.68
N VAL A 99 10.02 4.65 19.46
CA VAL A 99 9.03 5.67 19.86
C VAL A 99 8.73 5.60 21.37
N SER A 100 8.88 4.43 22.00
CA SER A 100 8.75 4.27 23.46
C SER A 100 9.99 4.69 24.27
N ARG A 101 11.03 5.24 23.65
CA ARG A 101 12.24 5.76 24.32
C ARG A 101 12.40 7.28 24.16
N VAL A 102 11.29 8.02 24.22
CA VAL A 102 11.28 9.47 24.40
C VAL A 102 10.40 9.80 25.59
#